data_AF-D7FRX8-F1
#
_entry.id   AF-D7FRX8-F1
#
_cell.length_a   1.000
_cell.length_b   1.000
_cell.length_c   1.000
_cell.angle_alpha   90.00
_cell.angle_beta   90.00
_cell.angle_gamma   90.00
#
_symmetry.space_group_name_H-M   'P 1'
#
loop_
_entity.id
_entity.type
_entity.pdbx_description
1 polymer ?
#
loop_
_entity_poly.entity_id
_entity_poly.type
_entity_poly.pdbx_seq_one_letter_code
_entity_poly.pdbx_strand_id
1 'polypeptide(L)'
;MTGKAGHVKIYPAPESAHTHGSWEIFVDIKDDVNAWGDHGLLSSQLHPDFPAEPYLFLFYSVAPEGWAGECERIVKGLPFCEQNAVLERLKIDVTVDDDGMCSDWSFSDSENNRVRLMEDWCSSAGAHHNAAMEFYTDGSLLVANGDSSQAPFDRGYPAEDGTPVDLCYLDDEKQPQGYFKAQNEAFLQGHLIRIHAEATMYDSEDLPLTELDYDVWAKGLRNPFRLDIDRQTGDIYLGDVGDSTAEEINILRNPLDAAASSLPANLGWPCVEGGGIPLPTYNWITQSCDVNDDNNNCDICKAIFACTAEALGDVDLCDPAYVPPSFQYDHAGSLTTYDGQEDRCDGG
;
A
#
# COMPACT_ATOMS: atom_id res chain seq x y z
N MET A 1 -5.24 14.08 14.10
CA MET A 1 -3.83 13.81 13.71
C MET A 1 -3.45 12.45 14.25
N THR A 2 -2.75 11.64 13.48
CA THR A 2 -2.25 10.33 13.91
C THR A 2 -0.81 10.43 14.38
N GLY A 3 -0.47 9.62 15.38
CA GLY A 3 0.89 9.35 15.82
C GLY A 3 1.24 7.91 15.46
N LYS A 4 2.42 7.72 14.86
CA LYS A 4 2.95 6.43 14.40
C LYS A 4 2.80 5.30 15.42
N ALA A 5 2.98 5.58 16.70
CA ALA A 5 2.84 4.61 17.78
C ALA A 5 1.37 4.31 18.17
N GLY A 6 0.43 4.38 17.24
CA GLY A 6 -0.97 3.97 17.49
C GLY A 6 -1.83 4.96 18.28
N HIS A 7 -1.63 6.27 18.11
CA HIS A 7 -2.48 7.26 18.78
C HIS A 7 -3.21 8.15 17.78
N VAL A 8 -4.51 8.31 17.92
CA VAL A 8 -5.28 9.35 17.21
C VAL A 8 -5.55 10.48 18.17
N LYS A 9 -5.10 11.68 17.81
CA LYS A 9 -5.26 12.90 18.61
C LYS A 9 -6.27 13.85 17.98
N ILE A 10 -7.13 14.39 18.82
CA ILE A 10 -8.04 15.48 18.46
C ILE A 10 -7.47 16.80 18.97
N TYR A 11 -7.64 17.82 18.14
CA TYR A 11 -7.27 19.20 18.45
C TYR A 11 -8.57 20.00 18.44
N PRO A 12 -8.82 20.82 19.45
CA PRO A 12 -9.97 21.71 19.43
C PRO A 12 -9.87 22.62 18.22
N ALA A 13 -11.02 22.94 17.62
CA ALA A 13 -11.09 23.95 16.58
C ALA A 13 -10.42 25.24 17.10
N PRO A 14 -9.66 25.96 16.25
CA PRO A 14 -9.05 27.19 16.68
C PRO A 14 -10.13 28.23 16.99
N GLU A 15 -10.54 28.34 18.26
CA GLU A 15 -11.24 29.52 18.73
C GLU A 15 -10.29 30.72 18.64
N SER A 16 -10.85 31.91 18.38
CA SER A 16 -10.15 33.17 18.07
C SER A 16 -9.07 33.66 19.08
N ALA A 17 -8.78 32.91 20.15
CA ALA A 17 -7.70 33.18 21.09
C ALA A 17 -6.91 31.90 21.38
N HIS A 18 -5.72 31.80 20.78
CA HIS A 18 -4.80 30.68 20.94
C HIS A 18 -4.51 30.31 22.40
N THR A 19 -4.77 29.06 22.75
CA THR A 19 -3.81 28.26 23.52
C THR A 19 -3.22 27.21 22.59
N HIS A 20 -2.02 27.48 22.06
CA HIS A 20 -1.23 26.43 21.44
C HIS A 20 -1.01 25.30 22.47
N GLY A 21 -1.38 24.07 22.13
CA GLY A 21 -0.91 22.87 22.86
C GLY A 21 -1.93 22.04 23.62
N SER A 22 -3.23 22.35 23.60
CA SER A 22 -4.25 21.42 24.10
C SER A 22 -4.61 20.41 23.00
N TRP A 23 -4.23 19.16 23.21
CA TRP A 23 -4.71 18.00 22.45
C TRP A 23 -5.06 16.90 23.44
N GLU A 24 -5.94 16.00 23.03
CA GLU A 24 -6.23 14.78 23.78
C GLU A 24 -6.07 13.57 22.87
N ILE A 25 -5.75 12.42 23.49
CA ILE A 25 -5.79 11.14 22.80
C ILE A 25 -7.25 10.73 22.74
N PHE A 26 -7.75 10.56 21.53
CA PHE A 26 -9.11 10.14 21.25
C PHE A 26 -9.21 8.63 21.04
N VAL A 27 -8.23 8.06 20.33
CA VAL A 27 -8.05 6.61 20.17
C VAL A 27 -6.62 6.24 20.57
N ASP A 28 -6.47 5.23 21.41
CA ASP A 28 -5.18 4.64 21.82
C ASP A 28 -5.19 3.15 21.48
N ILE A 29 -4.50 2.79 20.39
CA ILE A 29 -4.29 1.41 19.94
C ILE A 29 -2.81 1.04 19.99
N LYS A 30 -2.02 1.70 20.84
CA LYS A 30 -0.56 1.51 20.89
C LYS A 30 -0.14 0.06 21.17
N ASP A 31 -1.00 -0.70 21.85
CA ASP A 31 -0.72 -2.08 22.24
C ASP A 31 -1.00 -3.06 21.08
N ASP A 32 -1.78 -2.64 20.09
CA ASP A 32 -2.01 -3.40 18.85
C ASP A 32 -0.96 -3.05 17.76
N VAL A 33 -0.47 -1.81 17.78
CA VAL A 33 0.36 -1.26 16.71
C VAL A 33 1.83 -1.63 16.89
N ASN A 34 2.42 -2.26 15.88
CA ASN A 34 3.86 -2.44 15.82
C ASN A 34 4.55 -1.25 15.14
N ALA A 35 5.22 -0.39 15.91
CA ALA A 35 5.74 0.90 15.45
C ALA A 35 7.28 0.97 15.41
N TRP A 36 7.86 0.60 14.26
CA TRP A 36 9.29 0.72 13.96
C TRP A 36 9.48 0.83 12.44
N GLY A 37 10.64 1.28 11.93
CA GLY A 37 10.86 1.35 10.47
C GLY A 37 9.81 2.22 9.75
N ASP A 38 9.16 1.70 8.71
CA ASP A 38 7.95 2.31 8.10
C ASP A 38 6.64 1.83 8.74
N HIS A 39 6.68 0.85 9.64
CA HIS A 39 5.49 0.33 10.33
C HIS A 39 4.93 1.29 11.37
N GLY A 40 3.64 1.13 11.69
CA GLY A 40 2.97 1.84 12.76
C GLY A 40 1.51 2.05 12.42
N LEU A 41 0.92 3.14 12.93
CA LEU A 41 -0.33 3.68 12.40
C LEU A 41 -0.03 4.44 11.11
N LEU A 42 -0.41 3.85 9.99
CA LEU A 42 -0.01 4.24 8.63
C LEU A 42 -0.96 5.29 8.05
N SER A 43 -2.26 5.06 8.20
CA SER A 43 -3.28 5.98 7.71
C SER A 43 -4.55 5.95 8.56
N SER A 44 -5.34 7.01 8.43
CA SER A 44 -6.64 7.14 9.07
C SER A 44 -7.59 7.96 8.20
N GLN A 45 -8.84 7.54 8.09
CA GLN A 45 -9.88 8.26 7.34
C GLN A 45 -11.22 8.23 8.09
N LEU A 46 -11.91 9.36 8.15
CA LEU A 46 -13.31 9.38 8.57
C LEU A 46 -14.18 8.94 7.39
N HIS A 47 -15.30 8.29 7.68
CA HIS A 47 -16.32 8.05 6.66
C HIS A 47 -16.76 9.38 6.02
N PRO A 48 -16.99 9.46 4.69
CA PRO A 48 -17.33 10.70 4.00
C PRO A 48 -18.61 11.37 4.53
N ASP A 49 -19.56 10.57 5.02
CA ASP A 49 -20.82 11.04 5.61
C ASP A 49 -20.75 11.25 7.13
N PHE A 50 -19.56 11.36 7.73
CA PHE A 50 -19.41 11.71 9.14
C PHE A 50 -20.05 13.10 9.42
N PRO A 51 -20.86 13.27 10.49
CA PRO A 51 -21.09 12.34 11.60
C PRO A 51 -22.29 11.39 11.44
N ALA A 52 -23.05 11.46 10.33
CA ALA A 52 -24.20 10.59 10.12
C ALA A 52 -23.80 9.11 10.07
N GLU A 53 -22.64 8.84 9.47
CA GLU A 53 -21.93 7.56 9.55
C GLU A 53 -20.69 7.73 10.44
N PRO A 54 -20.79 7.40 11.74
CA PRO A 54 -19.79 7.80 12.73
C PRO A 54 -18.63 6.80 12.77
N TYR A 55 -17.99 6.57 11.63
CA TYR A 55 -16.92 5.59 11.50
C TYR A 55 -15.56 6.24 11.21
N LEU A 56 -14.52 5.71 11.85
CA LEU A 56 -13.12 6.02 11.62
C LEU A 56 -12.39 4.76 11.18
N PHE A 57 -11.75 4.82 10.02
CA PHE A 57 -10.97 3.75 9.44
C PHE A 57 -9.50 3.98 9.78
N LEU A 58 -8.82 2.96 10.28
CA LEU A 58 -7.40 2.96 10.58
C LEU A 58 -6.72 1.87 9.79
N PHE A 59 -5.54 2.16 9.26
CA PHE A 59 -4.67 1.15 8.66
C PHE A 59 -3.35 1.16 9.40
N TYR A 60 -2.96 0.01 9.95
CA TYR A 60 -1.80 -0.06 10.82
C TYR A 60 -1.11 -1.42 10.79
N SER A 61 0.19 -1.42 11.04
CA SER A 61 0.99 -2.65 11.15
C SER A 61 0.77 -3.30 12.50
N VAL A 62 0.66 -4.63 12.52
CA VAL A 62 0.52 -5.48 13.72
C VAL A 62 1.58 -6.56 13.73
N ALA A 63 1.96 -7.01 14.93
CA ALA A 63 2.69 -8.25 15.08
C ALA A 63 1.70 -9.44 15.06
N PRO A 64 2.08 -10.61 14.52
CA PRO A 64 1.26 -11.80 14.57
C PRO A 64 0.91 -12.19 16.01
N GLU A 65 -0.24 -12.81 16.22
CA GLU A 65 -0.68 -13.25 17.53
C GLU A 65 0.34 -14.22 18.16
N GLY A 66 0.72 -13.99 19.42
CA GLY A 66 1.73 -14.79 20.12
C GLY A 66 3.19 -14.42 19.85
N TRP A 67 3.47 -13.49 18.93
CA TRP A 67 4.81 -12.97 18.69
C TRP A 67 5.08 -11.72 19.53
N ALA A 68 5.93 -11.85 20.55
CA ALA A 68 6.26 -10.77 21.50
C ALA A 68 7.20 -9.69 20.91
N GLY A 69 7.07 -9.36 19.62
CA GLY A 69 7.85 -8.31 18.95
C GLY A 69 9.37 -8.56 18.87
N GLU A 70 9.84 -9.78 19.15
CA GLU A 70 11.25 -10.11 19.00
C GLU A 70 11.55 -10.36 17.52
N CYS A 71 12.22 -9.41 16.89
CA CYS A 71 12.89 -9.65 15.61
C CYS A 71 13.97 -10.71 15.83
N GLU A 72 13.63 -11.98 15.64
CA GLU A 72 14.54 -13.09 15.95
C GLU A 72 15.76 -13.12 15.02
N ARG A 73 15.74 -12.36 13.91
CA ARG A 73 16.73 -12.48 12.85
C ARG A 73 17.27 -11.12 12.41
N ILE A 74 18.59 -11.00 12.46
CA ILE A 74 19.33 -9.92 11.82
C ILE A 74 20.08 -10.52 10.64
N VAL A 75 19.69 -10.17 9.41
CA VAL A 75 20.39 -10.61 8.19
C VAL A 75 21.13 -9.41 7.61
N LYS A 76 22.46 -9.54 7.50
CA LYS A 76 23.35 -8.46 7.04
C LYS A 76 23.17 -7.11 7.76
N GLY A 77 22.75 -7.13 9.03
CA GLY A 77 22.59 -5.92 9.84
C GLY A 77 21.22 -5.25 9.75
N LEU A 78 20.28 -5.83 8.98
CA LEU A 78 18.89 -5.40 8.93
C LEU A 78 18.00 -6.33 9.77
N PRO A 79 17.07 -5.80 10.58
CA PRO A 79 16.11 -6.60 11.33
C PRO A 79 15.05 -7.18 10.40
N PHE A 80 14.74 -8.47 10.58
CA PHE A 80 13.64 -9.15 9.93
C PHE A 80 12.69 -9.69 10.99
N CYS A 81 11.43 -9.35 10.86
CA CYS A 81 10.41 -9.62 11.85
C CYS A 81 9.13 -9.92 11.08
N GLU A 82 8.48 -11.04 11.38
CA GLU A 82 7.20 -11.36 10.77
C GLU A 82 6.13 -10.36 11.22
N GLN A 83 5.44 -9.74 10.27
CA GLN A 83 4.47 -8.68 10.49
C GLN A 83 3.28 -8.83 9.56
N ASN A 84 2.18 -8.20 9.95
CA ASN A 84 1.00 -8.04 9.11
C ASN A 84 0.51 -6.58 9.16
N ALA A 85 -0.47 -6.22 8.34
CA ALA A 85 -1.20 -4.97 8.48
C ALA A 85 -2.70 -5.22 8.53
N VAL A 86 -3.38 -4.38 9.29
CA VAL A 86 -4.82 -4.45 9.53
C VAL A 86 -5.46 -3.19 9.00
N LEU A 87 -6.52 -3.36 8.22
CA LEU A 87 -7.54 -2.33 8.01
C LEU A 87 -8.67 -2.54 9.01
N GLU A 88 -8.89 -1.57 9.87
CA GLU A 88 -9.91 -1.63 10.91
C GLU A 88 -10.86 -0.44 10.82
N ARG A 89 -12.15 -0.71 10.99
CA ARG A 89 -13.20 0.30 11.16
C ARG A 89 -13.57 0.39 12.64
N LEU A 90 -13.54 1.62 13.15
CA LEU A 90 -13.94 1.98 14.51
C LEU A 90 -15.26 2.73 14.48
N LYS A 91 -16.20 2.33 15.34
CA LYS A 91 -17.44 3.07 15.60
C LYS A 91 -17.20 4.12 16.68
N ILE A 92 -17.53 5.37 16.37
CA ILE A 92 -17.43 6.52 17.27
C ILE A 92 -18.81 6.84 17.84
N ASP A 93 -18.89 7.14 19.13
CA ASP A 93 -20.07 7.74 19.72
C ASP A 93 -20.04 9.24 19.45
N VAL A 94 -21.02 9.76 18.70
CA VAL A 94 -21.13 11.18 18.36
C VAL A 94 -22.45 11.75 18.84
N THR A 95 -22.42 12.92 19.47
CA THR A 95 -23.60 13.75 19.71
C THR A 95 -23.59 14.91 18.73
N VAL A 96 -24.72 15.12 18.06
CA VAL A 96 -24.91 16.20 17.09
C VAL A 96 -25.88 17.23 17.67
N ASP A 97 -25.57 18.51 17.52
CA ASP A 97 -26.45 19.61 17.95
C ASP A 97 -27.57 19.92 16.94
N ASP A 98 -28.41 20.91 17.29
CA ASP A 98 -29.54 21.33 16.45
C ASP A 98 -29.10 21.92 15.09
N ASP A 99 -27.83 22.34 14.95
CA ASP A 99 -27.25 22.86 13.70
C ASP A 99 -26.60 21.75 12.85
N GLY A 100 -26.64 20.50 13.30
CA GLY A 100 -26.04 19.36 12.60
C GLY A 100 -24.53 19.22 12.81
N MET A 101 -23.95 19.92 13.79
CA MET A 101 -22.53 19.88 14.11
C MET A 101 -22.24 18.92 15.27
N CYS A 102 -21.06 18.29 15.27
CA CYS A 102 -20.64 17.45 16.40
C CYS A 102 -20.42 18.31 17.64
N SER A 103 -21.27 18.12 18.65
CA SER A 103 -21.16 18.82 19.94
C SER A 103 -20.39 18.02 20.99
N ASP A 104 -20.32 16.70 20.84
CA ASP A 104 -19.56 15.80 21.70
C ASP A 104 -19.17 14.52 20.95
N TRP A 105 -18.06 13.90 21.33
CA TRP A 105 -17.61 12.63 20.78
C TRP A 105 -16.84 11.82 21.81
N SER A 106 -16.97 10.50 21.74
CA SER A 106 -16.16 9.58 22.54
C SER A 106 -15.91 8.28 21.78
N PHE A 107 -14.81 7.62 22.12
CA PHE A 107 -14.52 6.27 21.66
C PHE A 107 -14.37 5.34 22.87
N SER A 108 -15.11 4.24 22.85
CA SER A 108 -14.96 3.14 23.81
C SER A 108 -14.29 1.97 23.12
N ASP A 109 -13.06 1.66 23.51
CA ASP A 109 -12.31 0.49 23.02
C ASP A 109 -12.98 -0.80 23.52
N SER A 110 -13.79 -1.39 22.65
CA SER A 110 -14.51 -2.64 22.89
C SER A 110 -14.71 -3.37 21.57
N GLU A 111 -14.79 -4.69 21.61
CA GLU A 111 -14.99 -5.53 20.42
C GLU A 111 -16.22 -5.13 19.60
N ASN A 112 -17.29 -4.62 20.24
CA ASN A 112 -18.50 -4.16 19.55
C ASN A 112 -18.30 -2.88 18.71
N ASN A 113 -17.23 -2.13 18.97
CA ASN A 113 -16.92 -0.88 18.28
C ASN A 113 -15.76 -1.03 17.29
N ARG A 114 -15.21 -2.24 17.12
CA ARG A 114 -14.04 -2.52 16.29
C ARG A 114 -14.36 -3.64 15.32
N VAL A 115 -14.08 -3.39 14.04
CA VAL A 115 -14.33 -4.34 12.96
C VAL A 115 -13.07 -4.38 12.11
N ARG A 116 -12.35 -5.51 12.15
CA ARG A 116 -11.25 -5.76 11.21
C ARG A 116 -11.84 -6.13 9.86
N LEU A 117 -11.63 -5.27 8.88
CA LEU A 117 -12.10 -5.47 7.51
C LEU A 117 -11.10 -6.31 6.71
N MET A 118 -9.82 -6.20 7.05
CA MET A 118 -8.75 -6.88 6.33
C MET A 118 -7.55 -7.10 7.25
N GLU A 119 -6.91 -8.26 7.15
CA GLU A 119 -5.64 -8.60 7.80
C GLU A 119 -4.76 -9.42 6.85
N ASP A 120 -4.37 -8.78 5.75
CA ASP A 120 -3.54 -9.43 4.73
C ASP A 120 -2.54 -8.42 4.18
N TRP A 121 -1.36 -8.42 4.78
CA TRP A 121 -0.22 -7.63 4.38
C TRP A 121 1.07 -8.23 4.93
N CYS A 122 1.18 -9.55 4.83
CA CYS A 122 2.31 -10.29 5.37
C CYS A 122 3.65 -9.72 4.88
N SER A 123 4.49 -9.27 5.80
CA SER A 123 5.83 -8.78 5.52
C SER A 123 6.85 -9.29 6.54
N SER A 124 8.11 -9.34 6.14
CA SER A 124 9.22 -9.58 7.07
C SER A 124 10.21 -8.43 7.14
N ALA A 125 9.92 -7.34 6.43
CA ALA A 125 10.82 -6.24 6.11
C ALA A 125 10.43 -4.97 6.87
N GLY A 126 11.41 -4.13 7.21
CA GLY A 126 11.19 -2.92 8.01
C GLY A 126 10.70 -1.69 7.25
N ALA A 127 10.48 -1.79 5.95
CA ALA A 127 10.18 -0.68 5.06
C ALA A 127 9.04 -1.04 4.12
N HIS A 128 8.59 -0.08 3.31
CA HIS A 128 7.58 -0.28 2.24
C HIS A 128 6.26 -0.87 2.75
N HIS A 129 6.00 -0.74 4.06
CA HIS A 129 4.76 -1.15 4.70
C HIS A 129 3.72 -0.02 4.64
N ASN A 130 3.88 0.90 3.70
CA ASN A 130 3.09 2.12 3.61
C ASN A 130 1.73 1.81 3.02
N ALA A 131 0.71 2.51 3.51
CA ALA A 131 -0.66 2.37 3.10
C ALA A 131 -1.33 3.73 3.10
N ALA A 132 -1.45 4.37 1.94
CA ALA A 132 -2.29 5.54 1.79
C ALA A 132 -3.76 5.07 1.72
N MET A 133 -4.67 5.80 2.38
CA MET A 133 -6.10 5.54 2.27
C MET A 133 -6.85 6.82 1.94
N GLU A 134 -7.91 6.73 1.14
CA GLU A 134 -8.82 7.85 0.87
C GLU A 134 -10.17 7.31 0.35
N PHE A 135 -11.28 7.92 0.77
CA PHE A 135 -12.59 7.58 0.24
C PHE A 135 -12.80 8.15 -1.17
N TYR A 136 -13.19 7.30 -2.11
CA TYR A 136 -13.49 7.68 -3.48
C TYR A 136 -14.85 8.37 -3.64
N THR A 137 -15.12 8.90 -4.84
CA THR A 137 -16.32 9.71 -5.11
C THR A 137 -17.63 8.93 -5.06
N ASP A 138 -17.57 7.61 -5.09
CA ASP A 138 -18.72 6.69 -5.00
C ASP A 138 -18.91 6.09 -3.60
N GLY A 139 -18.11 6.51 -2.62
CA GLY A 139 -18.14 5.98 -1.25
C GLY A 139 -17.26 4.74 -1.02
N SER A 140 -16.60 4.21 -2.05
CA SER A 140 -15.61 3.13 -1.86
C SER A 140 -14.34 3.64 -1.16
N LEU A 141 -13.59 2.75 -0.50
CA LEU A 141 -12.32 3.10 0.14
C LEU A 141 -11.15 2.65 -0.72
N LEU A 142 -10.31 3.60 -1.13
CA LEU A 142 -9.05 3.29 -1.80
C LEU A 142 -7.97 3.01 -0.76
N VAL A 143 -7.18 1.97 -1.01
CA VAL A 143 -5.98 1.66 -0.23
C VAL A 143 -4.83 1.42 -1.21
N ALA A 144 -3.81 2.28 -1.18
CA ALA A 144 -2.60 2.14 -1.98
C ALA A 144 -1.46 1.68 -1.09
N ASN A 145 -0.86 0.55 -1.42
CA ASN A 145 0.03 -0.11 -0.49
C ASN A 145 1.37 -0.50 -1.10
N GLY A 146 2.41 -0.48 -0.29
CA GLY A 146 3.74 -0.85 -0.72
C GLY A 146 3.93 -2.34 -0.93
N ASP A 147 5.01 -2.68 -1.63
CA ASP A 147 5.39 -4.04 -1.98
C ASP A 147 5.82 -4.88 -0.76
N SER A 148 5.88 -4.25 0.41
CA SER A 148 6.22 -4.88 1.70
C SER A 148 7.59 -5.53 1.71
N SER A 149 8.51 -4.95 0.93
CA SER A 149 9.91 -5.32 0.90
C SER A 149 10.79 -4.29 1.60
N GLN A 150 12.09 -4.32 1.37
CA GLN A 150 13.01 -3.31 1.90
C GLN A 150 14.17 -3.00 0.98
N ALA A 151 14.47 -1.71 0.86
CA ALA A 151 15.72 -1.26 0.30
C ALA A 151 16.92 -1.72 1.16
N PRO A 152 18.05 -2.13 0.55
CA PRO A 152 18.33 -2.20 -0.89
C PRO A 152 18.02 -3.59 -1.50
N PHE A 153 17.26 -4.45 -0.80
CA PHE A 153 17.02 -5.83 -1.17
C PHE A 153 15.52 -6.09 -1.41
N ASP A 154 14.95 -5.35 -2.37
CA ASP A 154 13.52 -5.39 -2.63
C ASP A 154 13.01 -6.79 -3.09
N ARG A 155 13.89 -7.68 -3.56
CA ARG A 155 13.54 -9.07 -3.94
C ARG A 155 13.30 -10.01 -2.75
N GLY A 156 13.48 -9.50 -1.53
CA GLY A 156 13.71 -10.32 -0.36
C GLY A 156 15.10 -10.97 -0.36
N TYR A 157 15.42 -11.69 0.69
CA TYR A 157 16.73 -12.28 0.89
C TYR A 157 16.62 -13.81 0.73
N PRO A 158 17.42 -14.44 -0.17
CA PRO A 158 17.61 -15.88 -0.17
C PRO A 158 18.80 -16.25 0.73
N ALA A 159 18.70 -17.37 1.45
CA ALA A 159 19.83 -18.01 2.10
C ALA A 159 20.90 -18.39 1.07
N GLU A 160 22.10 -18.70 1.55
CA GLU A 160 23.19 -19.21 0.71
C GLU A 160 22.82 -20.51 -0.03
N ASP A 161 21.83 -21.27 0.48
CA ASP A 161 21.30 -22.49 -0.12
C ASP A 161 20.08 -22.27 -1.04
N GLY A 162 19.69 -21.02 -1.29
CA GLY A 162 18.57 -20.66 -2.14
C GLY A 162 17.20 -20.69 -1.45
N THR A 163 17.11 -21.05 -0.17
CA THR A 163 15.83 -20.97 0.57
C THR A 163 15.45 -19.50 0.86
N PRO A 164 14.17 -19.10 0.78
CA PRO A 164 13.77 -17.75 1.20
C PRO A 164 14.10 -17.56 2.68
N VAL A 165 14.93 -16.58 3.05
CA VAL A 165 15.19 -16.25 4.47
C VAL A 165 14.24 -15.20 5.02
N ASP A 166 13.56 -14.49 4.13
CA ASP A 166 12.51 -13.53 4.44
C ASP A 166 11.20 -14.31 4.48
N LEU A 167 10.83 -14.73 5.68
CA LEU A 167 9.67 -15.56 5.93
C LEU A 167 8.62 -14.69 6.60
N CYS A 168 7.42 -14.73 6.05
CA CYS A 168 6.22 -14.27 6.73
C CYS A 168 5.17 -15.37 6.62
N TYR A 169 4.32 -15.53 7.62
CA TYR A 169 3.25 -16.51 7.63
C TYR A 169 1.89 -15.82 7.82
N LEU A 170 0.90 -16.29 7.07
CA LEU A 170 -0.51 -16.00 7.30
C LEU A 170 -1.16 -17.33 7.62
N ASP A 171 -1.85 -17.44 8.76
CA ASP A 171 -2.49 -18.67 9.22
C ASP A 171 -1.56 -19.91 9.19
N ASP A 172 -0.33 -19.76 9.70
CA ASP A 172 0.74 -20.77 9.67
C ASP A 172 1.23 -21.17 8.26
N GLU A 173 0.71 -20.56 7.20
CA GLU A 173 1.13 -20.80 5.82
C GLU A 173 2.22 -19.81 5.39
N LYS A 174 3.34 -20.35 4.90
CA LYS A 174 4.47 -19.57 4.42
C LYS A 174 4.07 -18.74 3.19
N GLN A 175 4.17 -17.43 3.32
CA GLN A 175 3.92 -16.48 2.25
C GLN A 175 5.20 -16.13 1.48
N PRO A 176 5.09 -15.84 0.17
CA PRO A 176 6.21 -15.34 -0.60
C PRO A 176 6.48 -13.86 -0.24
N GLN A 177 7.75 -13.43 -0.28
CA GLN A 177 8.20 -12.09 0.15
C GLN A 177 9.07 -11.40 -0.89
N GLY A 178 8.89 -10.08 -1.04
CA GLY A 178 9.63 -9.24 -1.98
C GLY A 178 8.75 -8.63 -3.07
N TYR A 179 9.39 -7.88 -3.96
CA TYR A 179 8.77 -7.03 -4.97
C TYR A 179 7.88 -7.75 -5.98
N PHE A 180 7.99 -9.08 -6.09
CA PHE A 180 7.35 -9.83 -7.18
C PHE A 180 5.84 -9.89 -6.98
N LYS A 181 5.39 -9.64 -5.75
CA LYS A 181 3.98 -9.53 -5.39
C LYS A 181 3.35 -8.33 -6.09
N ALA A 182 4.10 -7.26 -6.35
CA ALA A 182 3.60 -6.05 -6.98
C ALA A 182 3.05 -6.25 -8.41
N GLN A 183 3.33 -7.38 -9.06
CA GLN A 183 2.80 -7.70 -10.40
C GLN A 183 1.80 -8.87 -10.39
N ASN A 184 1.55 -9.47 -9.23
CA ASN A 184 0.66 -10.61 -9.08
C ASN A 184 -0.55 -10.23 -8.22
N GLU A 185 -1.71 -10.12 -8.88
CA GLU A 185 -2.98 -9.69 -8.30
C GLU A 185 -3.57 -10.72 -7.29
N ALA A 186 -2.94 -11.88 -7.10
CA ALA A 186 -3.25 -12.78 -5.99
C ALA A 186 -2.71 -12.26 -4.63
N PHE A 187 -1.89 -11.21 -4.66
CA PHE A 187 -1.34 -10.53 -3.50
C PHE A 187 -1.77 -9.08 -3.49
N LEU A 188 -1.90 -8.51 -2.30
CA LEU A 188 -2.30 -7.11 -2.17
C LEU A 188 -1.08 -6.17 -2.19
N GLN A 189 0.11 -6.69 -1.85
CA GLN A 189 1.38 -5.94 -1.83
C GLN A 189 1.72 -5.32 -3.19
N GLY A 190 1.97 -4.01 -3.21
CA GLY A 190 2.32 -3.26 -4.42
C GLY A 190 1.14 -2.91 -5.31
N HIS A 191 -0.06 -2.74 -4.72
CA HIS A 191 -1.29 -2.44 -5.45
C HIS A 191 -2.07 -1.25 -4.86
N LEU A 192 -2.86 -0.63 -5.74
CA LEU A 192 -3.99 0.23 -5.38
C LEU A 192 -5.25 -0.62 -5.49
N ILE A 193 -5.88 -0.88 -4.34
CA ILE A 193 -7.16 -1.58 -4.26
C ILE A 193 -8.29 -0.61 -3.95
N ARG A 194 -9.49 -0.96 -4.43
CA ARG A 194 -10.74 -0.25 -4.19
C ARG A 194 -11.71 -1.19 -3.49
N ILE A 195 -11.88 -0.99 -2.20
CA ILE A 195 -12.81 -1.75 -1.36
C ILE A 195 -14.20 -1.15 -1.54
N HIS A 196 -15.17 -1.96 -1.94
CA HIS A 196 -16.53 -1.50 -2.22
C HIS A 196 -17.18 -0.86 -0.99
N ALA A 197 -18.00 0.18 -1.18
CA ALA A 197 -18.59 0.95 -0.09
C ALA A 197 -19.35 0.04 0.89
N GLU A 198 -20.13 -0.89 0.35
CA GLU A 198 -20.90 -1.87 1.13
C GLU A 198 -19.98 -2.79 1.96
N ALA A 199 -18.83 -3.18 1.41
CA ALA A 199 -17.85 -4.02 2.09
C ALA A 199 -17.17 -3.29 3.26
N THR A 200 -16.92 -1.98 3.13
CA THR A 200 -16.42 -1.15 4.24
C THR A 200 -17.39 -1.06 5.41
N MET A 201 -18.68 -1.30 5.15
CA MET A 201 -19.75 -1.15 6.13
C MET A 201 -20.22 -2.46 6.75
N TYR A 202 -19.62 -3.58 6.36
CA TYR A 202 -19.99 -4.91 6.86
C TYR A 202 -19.60 -5.09 8.34
N ASP A 203 -20.45 -5.77 9.12
CA ASP A 203 -20.12 -6.15 10.50
C ASP A 203 -19.39 -7.50 10.49
N SER A 204 -18.14 -7.53 10.95
CA SER A 204 -17.17 -8.63 10.73
C SER A 204 -17.51 -9.97 11.39
N GLU A 205 -18.59 -10.07 12.19
CA GLU A 205 -18.98 -11.37 12.78
C GLU A 205 -19.33 -12.42 11.71
N ASP A 206 -19.61 -12.00 10.47
CA ASP A 206 -20.11 -12.86 9.39
C ASP A 206 -19.23 -12.95 8.12
N LEU A 207 -18.05 -12.30 8.05
CA LEU A 207 -17.15 -12.41 6.89
C LEU A 207 -15.75 -12.90 7.28
N PRO A 208 -15.25 -13.98 6.65
CA PRO A 208 -13.82 -14.25 6.63
C PRO A 208 -13.08 -13.07 5.98
N LEU A 209 -11.91 -12.69 6.53
CA LEU A 209 -11.07 -11.61 6.00
C LEU A 209 -10.65 -11.83 4.53
N THR A 210 -10.76 -13.06 4.04
CA THR A 210 -10.51 -13.49 2.65
C THR A 210 -11.68 -13.22 1.69
N GLU A 211 -12.84 -12.80 2.17
CA GLU A 211 -14.04 -12.52 1.37
C GLU A 211 -14.38 -11.03 1.26
N LEU A 212 -13.46 -10.14 1.66
CA LEU A 212 -13.65 -8.70 1.45
C LEU A 212 -13.83 -8.41 -0.05
N ASP A 213 -14.93 -7.73 -0.40
CA ASP A 213 -15.22 -7.38 -1.79
C ASP A 213 -14.39 -6.15 -2.20
N TYR A 214 -13.40 -6.37 -3.06
CA TYR A 214 -12.52 -5.34 -3.59
C TYR A 214 -12.14 -5.60 -5.06
N ASP A 215 -11.82 -4.51 -5.76
CA ASP A 215 -11.20 -4.52 -7.08
C ASP A 215 -9.72 -4.07 -6.97
N VAL A 216 -8.86 -4.60 -7.84
CA VAL A 216 -7.52 -4.04 -8.07
C VAL A 216 -7.63 -2.97 -9.15
N TRP A 217 -7.23 -1.73 -8.86
CA TRP A 217 -7.25 -0.62 -9.83
C TRP A 217 -5.89 -0.30 -10.41
N ALA A 218 -4.82 -0.54 -9.63
CA ALA A 218 -3.47 -0.53 -10.16
C ALA A 218 -2.57 -1.54 -9.46
N LYS A 219 -1.56 -1.99 -10.19
CA LYS A 219 -0.46 -2.84 -9.73
C LYS A 219 0.87 -2.20 -10.07
N GLY A 220 1.95 -2.76 -9.55
CA GLY A 220 3.30 -2.30 -9.82
C GLY A 220 3.66 -1.05 -9.04
N LEU A 221 3.22 -0.96 -7.79
CA LEU A 221 3.68 0.04 -6.83
C LEU A 221 4.82 -0.48 -5.97
N ARG A 222 5.74 0.41 -5.62
CA ARG A 222 6.84 0.09 -4.71
C ARG A 222 6.54 0.54 -3.29
N ASN A 223 6.37 1.84 -3.12
CA ASN A 223 6.29 2.51 -1.84
C ASN A 223 5.38 3.78 -1.90
N PRO A 224 4.06 3.59 -2.05
CA PRO A 224 3.09 4.66 -2.24
C PRO A 224 2.69 5.33 -0.92
N PHE A 225 3.42 6.38 -0.52
CA PHE A 225 3.18 7.06 0.77
C PHE A 225 1.91 7.91 0.82
N ARG A 226 1.44 8.43 -0.31
CA ARG A 226 0.35 9.41 -0.38
C ARG A 226 -0.51 9.18 -1.60
N LEU A 227 -1.82 9.30 -1.39
CA LEU A 227 -2.83 9.32 -2.44
C LEU A 227 -3.79 10.48 -2.20
N ASP A 228 -4.30 11.07 -3.27
CA ASP A 228 -5.35 12.10 -3.23
C ASP A 228 -6.26 11.96 -4.47
N ILE A 229 -7.45 12.54 -4.42
CA ILE A 229 -8.45 12.45 -5.47
C ILE A 229 -8.92 13.84 -5.85
N ASP A 230 -8.86 14.17 -7.14
CA ASP A 230 -9.57 15.32 -7.66
C ASP A 230 -11.08 15.01 -7.69
N ARG A 231 -11.79 15.49 -6.67
CA ARG A 231 -13.23 15.25 -6.50
C ARG A 231 -14.10 15.78 -7.65
N GLN A 232 -13.59 16.68 -8.50
CA GLN A 232 -14.35 17.18 -9.66
C GLN A 232 -14.29 16.23 -10.84
N THR A 233 -13.15 15.57 -11.05
CA THR A 233 -12.88 14.73 -12.22
C THR A 233 -12.95 13.24 -11.89
N GLY A 234 -12.65 12.86 -10.65
CA GLY A 234 -12.42 11.48 -10.22
C GLY A 234 -10.97 11.03 -10.43
N ASP A 235 -10.07 11.90 -10.90
CA ASP A 235 -8.68 11.50 -11.13
C ASP A 235 -7.96 11.23 -9.80
N ILE A 236 -7.18 10.15 -9.77
CA ILE A 236 -6.41 9.72 -8.60
C ILE A 236 -4.95 10.14 -8.80
N TYR A 237 -4.38 10.82 -7.81
CA TYR A 237 -2.98 11.22 -7.76
C TYR A 237 -2.27 10.38 -6.71
N LEU A 238 -1.23 9.67 -7.12
CA LEU A 238 -0.53 8.71 -6.28
C LEU A 238 0.98 9.02 -6.32
N GLY A 239 1.55 9.30 -5.15
CA GLY A 239 2.99 9.48 -5.01
C GLY A 239 3.65 8.15 -4.66
N ASP A 240 4.54 7.65 -5.52
CA ASP A 240 5.27 6.40 -5.31
C ASP A 240 6.78 6.64 -5.23
N VAL A 241 7.41 6.05 -4.21
CA VAL A 241 8.85 6.20 -3.96
C VAL A 241 9.64 5.05 -4.58
N GLY A 242 10.49 5.36 -5.55
CA GLY A 242 11.37 4.40 -6.23
C GLY A 242 12.60 4.00 -5.41
N ASP A 243 13.41 3.11 -5.97
CA ASP A 243 14.71 2.64 -5.49
C ASP A 243 15.82 3.65 -5.80
N SER A 244 16.32 3.68 -7.04
CA SER A 244 17.62 4.30 -7.33
C SER A 244 17.64 5.32 -8.45
N THR A 245 16.57 5.45 -9.23
CA THR A 245 16.56 6.30 -10.42
C THR A 245 15.50 7.40 -10.39
N ALA A 246 14.33 7.13 -9.79
CA ALA A 246 13.17 7.99 -9.93
C ALA A 246 12.23 7.93 -8.73
N GLU A 247 11.62 9.08 -8.40
CA GLU A 247 10.38 9.17 -7.63
C GLU A 247 9.24 9.57 -8.57
N GLU A 248 8.02 9.14 -8.29
CA GLU A 248 6.90 9.23 -9.24
C GLU A 248 5.67 9.92 -8.66
N ILE A 249 4.96 10.63 -9.55
CA ILE A 249 3.54 10.94 -9.38
C ILE A 249 2.78 10.26 -10.52
N ASN A 250 2.01 9.24 -10.15
CA ASN A 250 1.14 8.50 -11.03
C ASN A 250 -0.27 9.13 -11.01
N ILE A 251 -0.84 9.43 -12.18
CA ILE A 251 -2.22 9.90 -12.30
C ILE A 251 -3.05 8.83 -13.01
N LEU A 252 -3.98 8.23 -12.29
CA LEU A 252 -4.98 7.37 -12.88
C LEU A 252 -6.20 8.23 -13.20
N ARG A 253 -6.51 8.34 -14.50
CA ARG A 253 -7.74 9.01 -14.94
C ARG A 253 -8.93 8.21 -14.46
N ASN A 254 -9.96 8.92 -13.97
CA ASN A 254 -11.16 8.36 -13.35
C ASN A 254 -11.48 6.91 -13.76
N PRO A 255 -11.15 5.91 -12.91
CA PRO A 255 -11.36 4.49 -13.24
C PRO A 255 -12.83 4.08 -13.41
N LEU A 256 -13.78 4.91 -12.95
CA LEU A 256 -15.21 4.66 -13.12
C LEU A 256 -15.78 5.26 -14.42
N ASP A 257 -14.99 5.97 -15.22
CA ASP A 257 -15.43 6.42 -16.55
C ASP A 257 -15.73 5.19 -17.43
N ALA A 258 -16.86 5.22 -18.15
CA ALA A 258 -17.25 4.13 -19.07
C ALA A 258 -16.23 3.90 -20.20
N ALA A 259 -15.36 4.87 -20.48
CA ALA A 259 -14.26 4.76 -21.43
C ALA A 259 -12.95 4.21 -20.82
N ALA A 260 -12.88 4.06 -19.49
CA ALA A 260 -11.70 3.53 -18.82
C ALA A 260 -11.46 2.06 -19.17
N SER A 261 -10.20 1.63 -19.08
CA SER A 261 -9.83 0.21 -19.21
C SER A 261 -10.47 -0.58 -18.06
N SER A 262 -10.92 -1.80 -18.35
CA SER A 262 -11.34 -2.75 -17.31
C SER A 262 -10.18 -3.50 -16.66
N LEU A 263 -8.96 -3.32 -17.17
CA LEU A 263 -7.75 -3.92 -16.61
C LEU A 263 -7.12 -2.97 -15.58
N PRO A 264 -6.57 -3.49 -14.47
CA PRO A 264 -5.79 -2.69 -13.54
C PRO A 264 -4.62 -2.00 -14.26
N ALA A 265 -4.37 -0.72 -13.96
CA ALA A 265 -3.22 -0.02 -14.50
C ALA A 265 -1.92 -0.65 -13.96
N ASN A 266 -0.94 -0.89 -14.84
CA ASN A 266 0.36 -1.41 -14.44
C ASN A 266 1.38 -0.27 -14.38
N LEU A 267 1.80 0.09 -13.17
CA LEU A 267 2.72 1.20 -12.90
C LEU A 267 4.20 0.78 -12.99
N GLY A 268 4.46 -0.50 -13.31
CA GLY A 268 5.75 -0.95 -13.82
C GLY A 268 6.74 -1.48 -12.78
N TRP A 269 6.62 -1.18 -11.48
CA TRP A 269 7.49 -1.78 -10.46
C TRP A 269 7.24 -3.30 -10.34
N PRO A 270 8.28 -4.16 -10.20
CA PRO A 270 9.72 -3.87 -10.13
C PRO A 270 10.41 -4.00 -11.48
N CYS A 271 9.66 -4.09 -12.56
CA CYS A 271 10.24 -4.23 -13.88
C CYS A 271 10.97 -2.96 -14.29
N VAL A 272 10.45 -1.79 -13.90
CA VAL A 272 11.05 -0.48 -14.14
C VAL A 272 10.66 0.58 -13.12
N GLU A 273 11.40 1.69 -13.21
CA GLU A 273 11.12 2.96 -12.56
C GLU A 273 10.96 4.10 -13.57
N GLY A 274 10.25 5.14 -13.17
CA GLY A 274 10.02 6.32 -13.99
C GLY A 274 9.27 5.98 -15.28
N GLY A 275 9.57 6.74 -16.33
CA GLY A 275 9.12 6.46 -17.71
C GLY A 275 9.80 5.25 -18.34
N GLY A 276 9.96 4.16 -17.58
CA GLY A 276 10.41 2.90 -18.10
C GLY A 276 11.93 2.68 -18.07
N ILE A 277 12.61 3.24 -17.07
CA ILE A 277 14.05 3.06 -16.82
C ILE A 277 14.28 1.66 -16.21
N PRO A 278 15.09 0.79 -16.84
CA PRO A 278 15.52 -0.46 -16.21
C PRO A 278 16.36 -0.20 -14.96
N LEU A 279 16.16 -1.03 -13.96
CA LEU A 279 16.77 -0.86 -12.66
C LEU A 279 18.24 -1.32 -12.64
N PRO A 280 19.21 -0.41 -12.42
CA PRO A 280 20.62 -0.78 -12.32
C PRO A 280 20.87 -1.80 -11.21
N THR A 281 20.07 -1.75 -10.14
CA THR A 281 20.08 -2.69 -9.01
C THR A 281 19.91 -4.15 -9.44
N TYR A 282 19.27 -4.42 -10.58
CA TYR A 282 18.99 -5.76 -11.08
C TYR A 282 19.83 -6.19 -12.29
N ASN A 283 20.85 -5.40 -12.67
CA ASN A 283 21.77 -5.74 -13.76
C ASN A 283 22.52 -7.08 -13.56
N TRP A 284 22.58 -7.61 -12.34
CA TRP A 284 23.16 -8.93 -12.07
C TRP A 284 22.26 -10.09 -12.53
N ILE A 285 20.94 -9.89 -12.62
CA ILE A 285 19.96 -10.92 -13.00
C ILE A 285 20.09 -11.26 -14.47
N THR A 286 20.21 -10.24 -15.33
CA THR A 286 20.36 -10.41 -16.78
C THR A 286 21.64 -11.20 -17.15
N GLN A 287 22.68 -11.14 -16.31
CA GLN A 287 23.91 -11.93 -16.50
C GLN A 287 23.81 -13.38 -15.98
N SER A 288 22.89 -13.65 -15.06
CA SER A 288 22.79 -14.94 -14.37
C SER A 288 21.74 -15.88 -14.98
N CYS A 289 20.74 -15.33 -15.68
CA CYS A 289 19.55 -16.06 -16.11
C CYS A 289 19.55 -16.50 -17.60
N ASP A 290 20.65 -16.30 -18.35
CA ASP A 290 20.81 -16.68 -19.79
C ASP A 290 19.58 -16.37 -20.67
N VAL A 291 18.94 -15.22 -20.39
CA VAL A 291 17.84 -14.72 -21.17
C VAL A 291 18.48 -14.05 -22.39
N ASN A 292 18.53 -14.78 -23.51
CA ASN A 292 19.06 -14.25 -24.76
C ASN A 292 17.93 -13.50 -25.48
N ASP A 293 17.80 -12.18 -25.27
CA ASP A 293 16.93 -11.33 -26.08
C ASP A 293 17.69 -10.06 -26.53
N ASP A 294 17.84 -9.89 -27.85
CA ASP A 294 18.76 -8.95 -28.51
C ASP A 294 18.40 -7.45 -28.35
N ASN A 295 17.40 -7.09 -27.53
CA ASN A 295 16.81 -5.74 -27.48
C ASN A 295 16.80 -5.03 -26.10
N ASN A 296 17.60 -5.51 -25.13
CA ASN A 296 18.14 -4.77 -23.97
C ASN A 296 17.20 -3.92 -23.06
N ASN A 297 15.87 -3.97 -23.22
CA ASN A 297 14.92 -3.25 -22.35
C ASN A 297 13.75 -4.14 -21.87
N CYS A 298 13.39 -5.18 -22.63
CA CYS A 298 12.35 -6.17 -22.25
C CYS A 298 12.87 -7.34 -21.40
N ASP A 299 14.16 -7.35 -21.05
CA ASP A 299 14.84 -8.53 -20.50
C ASP A 299 14.92 -8.56 -18.97
N ILE A 300 14.90 -7.39 -18.32
CA ILE A 300 15.03 -7.32 -16.86
C ILE A 300 13.79 -7.86 -16.15
N CYS A 301 12.60 -7.53 -16.65
CA CYS A 301 11.32 -8.03 -16.13
C CYS A 301 11.22 -9.56 -16.27
N LYS A 302 11.57 -10.08 -17.46
CA LYS A 302 11.68 -11.53 -17.72
C LYS A 302 12.63 -12.19 -16.74
N ALA A 303 13.82 -11.65 -16.60
CA ALA A 303 14.85 -12.22 -15.76
C ALA A 303 14.44 -12.20 -14.27
N ILE A 304 13.78 -11.12 -13.81
CA ILE A 304 13.26 -10.98 -12.45
C ILE A 304 12.28 -12.12 -12.13
N PHE A 305 11.30 -12.38 -12.99
CA PHE A 305 10.29 -13.41 -12.74
C PHE A 305 10.80 -14.82 -13.08
N ALA A 306 11.52 -15.03 -14.18
CA ALA A 306 12.02 -16.36 -14.57
C ALA A 306 12.99 -16.98 -13.55
N CYS A 307 13.81 -16.16 -12.87
CA CYS A 307 14.74 -16.63 -11.85
C CYS A 307 14.14 -16.75 -10.44
N THR A 308 12.85 -16.45 -10.29
CA THR A 308 12.11 -16.54 -9.01
C THR A 308 10.83 -17.38 -9.10
N ALA A 309 10.33 -17.67 -10.31
CA ALA A 309 9.04 -18.26 -10.60
C ALA A 309 9.03 -19.80 -10.66
N GLU A 310 9.34 -20.46 -9.56
CA GLU A 310 8.70 -21.77 -9.31
C GLU A 310 7.29 -21.62 -8.69
N ALA A 311 6.84 -20.41 -8.27
CA ALA A 311 5.65 -20.28 -7.43
C ALA A 311 4.53 -19.30 -7.83
N LEU A 312 4.68 -18.38 -8.81
CA LEU A 312 3.79 -17.20 -8.88
C LEU A 312 3.04 -16.91 -10.21
N GLY A 313 2.96 -17.86 -11.14
CA GLY A 313 2.16 -17.70 -12.37
C GLY A 313 2.82 -16.84 -13.46
N ASP A 314 2.20 -16.80 -14.65
CA ASP A 314 2.69 -16.04 -15.82
C ASP A 314 2.46 -14.53 -15.63
N VAL A 315 3.53 -13.76 -15.41
CA VAL A 315 3.49 -12.29 -15.42
C VAL A 315 3.66 -11.80 -16.87
N ASP A 316 2.72 -10.97 -17.36
CA ASP A 316 2.78 -10.43 -18.72
C ASP A 316 3.80 -9.29 -18.83
N LEU A 317 4.75 -9.47 -19.73
CA LEU A 317 5.98 -8.68 -19.90
C LEU A 317 5.78 -7.52 -20.88
N CYS A 318 4.66 -7.55 -21.59
CA CYS A 318 4.18 -6.55 -22.53
C CYS A 318 2.76 -6.15 -22.14
N ASP A 319 2.57 -5.90 -20.85
CA ASP A 319 1.26 -5.56 -20.30
C ASP A 319 0.72 -4.31 -21.02
N PRO A 320 -0.36 -4.44 -21.83
CA PRO A 320 -0.97 -3.30 -22.50
C PRO A 320 -1.59 -2.31 -21.49
N ALA A 321 -1.71 -2.71 -20.22
CA ALA A 321 -2.10 -1.84 -19.14
C ALA A 321 -0.93 -1.03 -18.55
N TYR A 322 0.30 -1.11 -19.07
CA TYR A 322 1.39 -0.25 -18.62
C TYR A 322 1.03 1.22 -18.76
N VAL A 323 1.23 1.98 -17.69
CA VAL A 323 1.03 3.42 -17.64
C VAL A 323 2.30 4.04 -17.06
N PRO A 324 3.04 4.86 -17.82
CA PRO A 324 4.17 5.60 -17.27
C PRO A 324 3.69 6.65 -16.26
N PRO A 325 4.53 7.07 -15.32
CA PRO A 325 4.16 8.11 -14.36
C PRO A 325 3.88 9.42 -15.07
N SER A 326 2.92 10.21 -14.58
CA SER A 326 2.64 11.53 -15.16
C SER A 326 3.76 12.53 -14.88
N PHE A 327 4.39 12.41 -13.71
CA PHE A 327 5.59 13.17 -13.34
C PHE A 327 6.63 12.24 -12.74
N GLN A 328 7.88 12.49 -13.10
CA GLN A 328 9.04 11.81 -12.55
C GLN A 328 10.05 12.84 -12.06
N TYR A 329 10.57 12.62 -10.84
CA TYR A 329 11.72 13.34 -10.33
C TYR A 329 12.91 12.40 -10.27
N ASP A 330 14.00 12.71 -10.97
CA ASP A 330 15.25 11.98 -10.79
C ASP A 330 15.97 12.45 -9.52
N HIS A 331 16.88 11.62 -9.00
CA HIS A 331 17.68 11.97 -7.81
C HIS A 331 18.69 13.10 -8.05
N ALA A 332 18.85 13.56 -9.30
CA ALA A 332 19.60 14.76 -9.64
C ALA A 332 18.75 16.05 -9.60
N GLY A 333 17.44 15.92 -9.33
CA GLY A 333 16.48 17.02 -9.19
C GLY A 333 15.84 17.47 -10.51
N SER A 334 15.96 16.71 -11.59
CA SER A 334 15.25 16.96 -12.84
C SER A 334 13.82 16.46 -12.77
N LEU A 335 12.89 17.23 -13.35
CA LEU A 335 11.49 16.86 -13.51
C LEU A 335 11.24 16.49 -14.98
N THR A 336 10.68 15.30 -15.20
CA THR A 336 10.18 14.84 -16.49
C THR A 336 8.66 14.65 -16.40
N THR A 337 7.94 15.06 -17.45
CA THR A 337 6.49 14.91 -17.57
C THR A 337 6.16 13.97 -18.72
N TYR A 338 5.18 13.09 -18.52
CA TYR A 338 4.73 12.15 -19.56
C TYR A 338 3.25 12.40 -19.87
N ASP A 339 2.94 12.51 -21.16
CA ASP A 339 1.59 12.79 -21.66
C ASP A 339 1.04 11.55 -22.41
N GLY A 340 0.66 10.51 -21.67
CA GLY A 340 -0.07 9.34 -22.20
C GLY A 340 0.68 8.00 -22.17
N GLN A 341 -0.02 6.92 -22.56
CA GLN A 341 0.56 5.58 -22.66
C GLN A 341 1.59 5.52 -23.78
N GLU A 342 2.86 5.33 -23.43
CA GLU A 342 3.86 4.88 -24.39
C GLU A 342 3.74 3.35 -24.51
N ASP A 343 3.31 2.88 -25.68
CA ASP A 343 3.25 1.45 -25.99
C ASP A 343 4.66 0.87 -25.95
N ARG A 344 4.95 0.13 -24.89
CA ARG A 344 6.31 -0.38 -24.63
C ARG A 344 6.75 -1.50 -25.57
N CYS A 345 5.80 -2.11 -26.28
CA CYS A 345 6.04 -3.29 -27.11
C CYS A 345 5.89 -3.03 -28.62
N ASP A 346 5.66 -1.78 -29.03
CA ASP A 346 5.82 -1.38 -30.43
C ASP A 346 7.31 -1.06 -30.69
N GLY A 347 8.07 -2.14 -30.90
CA GLY A 347 9.44 -2.05 -31.40
C GLY A 347 9.48 -1.39 -32.79
N GLY A 348 10.20 -0.27 -32.88
CA GLY A 348 10.67 0.35 -34.12
C GLY A 348 12.19 0.40 -34.16
#